data_AF-A0A7W3Z7D7-F1
#
_entry.id   AF-A0A7W3Z7D7-F1
#
_cell.length_a   1.000
_cell.length_b   1.000
_cell.length_c   1.000
_cell.angle_alpha   90.00
_cell.angle_beta   90.00
_cell.angle_gamma   90.00
#
_symmetry.space_group_name_H-M   'P 1'
#
loop_
_entity.id
_entity.type
_entity.pdbx_description
1 polymer ?
#
loop_
_entity_poly.entity_id
_entity_poly.type
_entity_poly.pdbx_seq_one_letter_code
_entity_poly.pdbx_strand_id
1 'polypeptide(L)'
;MKKVYTLATAICLFGLSSCDDGKLTYNDIDFSTVTTVNRCSDQGDGAKVFYKLKETDAFILIADMDNFMRDESISVVDVEIDGTNTSLAYRKYNGRVENTSICTFPSPSVPTVVEEIQASPGATLRTQRMVSIRNNDLTELIGDHSVGLTYQYNFTILNVNFQDGETSIKYDRMPFGTNNYRSNTLAFKFLNNDNTLKTINACQTQWITLSDKEAMILQLAASDFPTEEGEKVIPLSDTRPLVYRQYARAGINFTEVCENEGDIPGNTPANNNRLVENWSATVGEIVINTRWTRPAGDEEPKLRHEITLKNVVFMKALYDNLTFHKTILPFGTFVQE
;
A
#
# COMPACT_ATOMS: atom_id res chain seq x y z
N MET A 1 -80.33 19.74 -35.35
CA MET A 1 -79.14 20.20 -34.59
C MET A 1 -79.61 20.71 -33.23
N LYS A 2 -78.95 20.32 -32.12
CA LYS A 2 -79.12 20.77 -30.69
C LYS A 2 -79.28 19.67 -29.62
N LYS A 3 -79.05 18.39 -29.92
CA LYS A 3 -78.93 17.31 -28.90
C LYS A 3 -77.47 16.88 -28.59
N VAL A 4 -76.48 17.70 -28.97
CA VAL A 4 -75.05 17.37 -28.87
C VAL A 4 -74.37 18.05 -27.67
N TYR A 5 -75.07 18.90 -26.92
CA TYR A 5 -74.45 19.74 -25.87
C TYR A 5 -74.39 19.11 -24.47
N THR A 6 -74.85 17.87 -24.27
CA THR A 6 -74.90 17.26 -22.92
C THR A 6 -73.83 16.19 -22.68
N LEU A 7 -73.17 15.69 -23.72
CA LEU A 7 -72.12 14.67 -23.58
C LEU A 7 -70.71 15.26 -23.46
N ALA A 8 -70.54 16.54 -23.80
CA ALA A 8 -69.26 17.24 -23.68
C ALA A 8 -68.96 17.71 -22.24
N THR A 9 -69.97 17.81 -21.37
CA THR A 9 -69.81 18.35 -20.01
C THR A 9 -69.52 17.27 -18.95
N ALA A 10 -69.80 15.99 -19.26
CA ALA A 10 -69.55 14.88 -18.34
C ALA A 10 -68.13 14.29 -18.42
N ILE A 11 -67.39 14.60 -19.50
CA ILE A 11 -66.01 14.12 -19.70
C ILE A 11 -64.96 15.08 -19.08
N CYS A 12 -65.34 16.32 -18.77
CA CYS A 12 -64.46 17.29 -18.11
C CYS A 12 -64.34 17.14 -16.57
N LEU A 13 -65.08 16.23 -15.94
CA LEU A 13 -65.11 16.09 -14.46
C LEU A 13 -64.27 14.91 -13.92
N PHE A 14 -63.64 14.11 -14.78
CA PHE A 14 -62.78 12.98 -14.37
C PHE A 14 -61.32 13.12 -14.81
N GLY A 15 -60.92 14.27 -15.36
CA GLY A 15 -59.58 14.47 -15.94
C GLY A 15 -58.57 15.21 -15.07
N LEU A 16 -58.90 15.56 -13.82
CA LEU A 16 -58.03 16.38 -12.96
C LEU A 16 -57.78 15.72 -11.60
N SER A 17 -57.46 14.43 -11.58
CA SER A 17 -56.47 13.97 -10.62
C SER A 17 -55.12 14.37 -11.20
N SER A 18 -54.66 15.58 -10.90
CA SER A 18 -53.24 15.84 -10.97
C SER A 18 -52.59 14.83 -10.03
N CYS A 19 -51.98 13.78 -10.59
CA CYS A 19 -50.75 13.29 -10.01
C CYS A 19 -49.85 14.52 -9.99
N ASP A 20 -49.83 15.20 -8.84
CA ASP A 20 -48.66 15.92 -8.39
C ASP A 20 -47.58 14.83 -8.35
N ASP A 21 -46.97 14.55 -9.49
CA ASP A 21 -45.73 13.80 -9.57
C ASP A 21 -44.73 14.72 -8.90
N GLY A 22 -44.76 14.64 -7.56
CA GLY A 22 -43.98 15.43 -6.65
C GLY A 22 -42.59 15.46 -7.22
N LYS A 23 -42.15 16.68 -7.53
CA LYS A 23 -40.90 16.97 -8.23
C LYS A 23 -39.81 16.01 -7.76
N LEU A 24 -39.58 14.93 -8.52
CA LEU A 24 -38.53 13.96 -8.24
C LEU A 24 -37.20 14.66 -8.56
N THR A 25 -36.75 15.51 -7.64
CA THR A 25 -35.36 15.95 -7.60
C THR A 25 -34.54 14.75 -7.19
N TYR A 26 -34.04 14.02 -8.18
CA TYR A 26 -32.98 13.07 -7.96
C TYR A 26 -31.72 13.86 -7.58
N ASN A 27 -31.49 14.01 -6.28
CA ASN A 27 -30.24 14.55 -5.77
C ASN A 27 -29.21 13.42 -5.85
N ASP A 28 -28.48 13.36 -6.96
CA ASP A 28 -27.35 12.44 -7.10
C ASP A 28 -26.25 12.79 -6.10
N ILE A 29 -25.80 11.79 -5.34
CA ILE A 29 -24.64 11.89 -4.44
C ILE A 29 -23.39 11.67 -5.30
N ASP A 30 -22.89 12.74 -5.92
CA ASP A 30 -21.73 12.65 -6.81
C ASP A 30 -20.42 13.06 -6.11
N PHE A 31 -19.59 12.06 -5.79
CA PHE A 31 -18.20 12.23 -5.38
C PHE A 31 -17.21 11.60 -6.38
N SER A 32 -17.60 11.43 -7.64
CA SER A 32 -16.79 10.74 -8.65
C SER A 32 -15.43 11.42 -8.92
N THR A 33 -15.35 12.74 -8.73
CA THR A 33 -14.12 13.54 -8.88
C THR A 33 -13.22 13.52 -7.64
N VAL A 34 -13.71 13.02 -6.49
CA VAL A 34 -12.96 12.92 -5.24
C VAL A 34 -12.61 11.46 -4.99
N THR A 35 -11.37 11.09 -5.30
CA THR A 35 -10.87 9.72 -5.18
C THR A 35 -10.05 9.48 -3.92
N THR A 36 -9.47 10.53 -3.32
CA THR A 36 -8.75 10.41 -2.05
C THR A 36 -9.71 10.32 -0.88
N VAL A 37 -9.51 9.32 -0.04
CA VAL A 37 -10.25 9.09 1.19
C VAL A 37 -9.33 9.41 2.37
N ASN A 38 -9.78 10.31 3.22
CA ASN A 38 -9.06 10.69 4.44
C ASN A 38 -9.50 9.79 5.61
N ARG A 39 -8.65 9.71 6.64
CA ARG A 39 -8.92 9.02 7.90
C ARG A 39 -8.76 10.03 9.04
N CYS A 40 -9.64 10.01 10.04
CA CYS A 40 -9.57 10.99 11.12
C CYS A 40 -8.33 10.85 12.01
N SER A 41 -7.92 9.62 12.31
CA SER A 41 -6.70 9.32 13.07
C SER A 41 -6.19 7.91 12.75
N ASP A 42 -4.97 7.59 13.18
CA ASP A 42 -4.43 6.23 13.09
C ASP A 42 -4.71 5.38 14.35
N GLN A 43 -5.38 5.96 15.36
CA GLN A 43 -5.60 5.35 16.68
C GLN A 43 -6.95 5.78 17.27
N GLY A 44 -7.49 4.97 18.19
CA GLY A 44 -8.76 5.25 18.89
C GLY A 44 -9.97 5.21 17.94
N ASP A 45 -11.09 5.81 18.35
CA ASP A 45 -12.33 5.76 17.56
C ASP A 45 -12.21 6.48 16.20
N GLY A 46 -11.36 7.49 16.09
CA GLY A 46 -11.08 8.18 14.83
C GLY A 46 -10.41 7.27 13.77
N ALA A 47 -9.82 6.14 14.19
CA ALA A 47 -9.27 5.13 13.30
C ALA A 47 -10.35 4.44 12.45
N LYS A 48 -11.62 4.52 12.86
CA LYS A 48 -12.74 3.91 12.14
C LYS A 48 -13.41 4.87 11.17
N VAL A 49 -13.06 6.17 11.19
CA VAL A 49 -13.75 7.21 10.44
C VAL A 49 -12.97 7.55 9.17
N PHE A 50 -13.53 7.15 8.04
CA PHE A 50 -13.04 7.47 6.69
C PHE A 50 -13.98 8.47 6.03
N TYR A 51 -13.45 9.43 5.29
CA TYR A 51 -14.32 10.45 4.69
C TYR A 51 -13.76 11.07 3.41
N LYS A 52 -14.69 11.63 2.62
CA LYS A 52 -14.43 12.49 1.46
C LYS A 52 -15.18 13.81 1.64
N LEU A 53 -14.58 14.89 1.19
CA LEU A 53 -15.18 16.23 1.24
C LEU A 53 -15.29 16.80 -0.17
N LYS A 54 -16.40 17.48 -0.45
CA LYS A 54 -16.65 18.20 -1.71
C LYS A 54 -17.40 19.49 -1.37
N GLU A 55 -16.67 20.59 -1.24
CA GLU A 55 -17.22 21.90 -0.86
C GLU A 55 -18.04 21.89 0.45
N THR A 56 -19.37 21.81 0.35
CA THR A 56 -20.32 21.78 1.47
C THR A 56 -20.78 20.36 1.84
N ASP A 57 -20.33 19.35 1.09
CA ASP A 57 -20.78 17.98 1.21
C ASP A 57 -19.67 17.09 1.79
N ALA A 58 -20.07 16.13 2.62
CA ALA A 58 -19.20 15.09 3.14
C ALA A 58 -19.79 13.72 2.87
N PHE A 59 -18.92 12.77 2.54
CA PHE A 59 -19.26 11.37 2.47
C PHE A 59 -18.45 10.60 3.50
N ILE A 60 -19.11 10.01 4.47
CA ILE A 60 -18.48 9.47 5.68
C ILE A 60 -18.74 7.97 5.74
N LEU A 61 -17.67 7.20 5.83
CA LEU A 61 -17.67 5.76 6.04
C LEU A 61 -17.11 5.47 7.43
N ILE A 62 -17.89 4.77 8.26
CA ILE A 62 -17.43 4.19 9.51
C ILE A 62 -17.13 2.72 9.24
N ALA A 63 -15.88 2.29 9.44
CA ALA A 63 -15.48 0.91 9.25
C ALA A 63 -14.19 0.58 10.03
N ASP A 64 -14.16 -0.56 10.70
CA ASP A 64 -13.01 -1.00 11.51
C ASP A 64 -11.96 -1.72 10.65
N MET A 65 -11.25 -0.95 9.81
CA MET A 65 -10.24 -1.50 8.90
C MET A 65 -9.09 -2.21 9.60
N ASP A 66 -8.74 -1.80 10.83
CA ASP A 66 -7.68 -2.45 11.60
C ASP A 66 -8.07 -3.87 12.01
N ASN A 67 -9.38 -4.15 12.11
CA ASN A 67 -9.90 -5.50 12.32
C ASN A 67 -10.17 -6.24 11.00
N PHE A 68 -10.88 -5.62 10.05
CA PHE A 68 -11.27 -6.26 8.80
C PHE A 68 -10.08 -6.64 7.92
N MET A 69 -9.07 -5.77 7.89
CA MET A 69 -7.84 -5.97 7.13
C MET A 69 -6.69 -6.39 8.05
N ARG A 70 -6.94 -7.03 9.21
CA ARG A 70 -5.83 -7.41 10.11
C ARG A 70 -4.88 -8.44 9.49
N ASP A 71 -5.42 -9.41 8.76
CA ASP A 71 -4.63 -10.44 8.09
C ASP A 71 -4.03 -9.88 6.80
N GLU A 72 -2.71 -9.65 6.78
CA GLU A 72 -1.98 -9.10 5.64
C GLU A 72 -1.95 -10.01 4.40
N SER A 73 -2.27 -11.30 4.54
CA SER A 73 -2.35 -12.24 3.41
C SER A 73 -3.64 -12.12 2.61
N ILE A 74 -4.67 -11.47 3.16
CA ILE A 74 -5.96 -11.28 2.49
C ILE A 74 -5.93 -9.94 1.73
N SER A 75 -6.03 -10.01 0.40
CA SER A 75 -5.97 -8.83 -0.47
C SER A 75 -7.33 -8.14 -0.66
N VAL A 76 -8.44 -8.85 -0.45
CA VAL A 76 -9.81 -8.33 -0.60
C VAL A 76 -10.71 -8.84 0.52
N VAL A 77 -11.46 -7.93 1.14
CA VAL A 77 -12.46 -8.25 2.17
C VAL A 77 -13.77 -7.57 1.82
N ASP A 78 -14.87 -8.30 1.94
CA ASP A 78 -16.23 -7.79 1.82
C ASP A 78 -16.87 -7.78 3.21
N VAL A 79 -17.44 -6.62 3.59
CA VAL A 79 -18.13 -6.42 4.86
C VAL A 79 -19.50 -5.82 4.60
N GLU A 80 -20.53 -6.30 5.29
CA GLU A 80 -21.85 -5.70 5.22
C GLU A 80 -21.86 -4.31 5.87
N ILE A 81 -22.51 -3.35 5.21
CA ILE A 81 -22.91 -2.08 5.82
C ILE A 81 -24.20 -2.37 6.59
N ASP A 82 -24.07 -2.52 7.90
CA ASP A 82 -25.17 -2.87 8.81
C ASP A 82 -25.85 -1.63 9.43
N GLY A 83 -25.29 -0.44 9.19
CA GLY A 83 -25.78 0.83 9.75
C GLY A 83 -25.39 1.05 11.22
N THR A 84 -24.61 0.14 11.83
CA THR A 84 -24.17 0.23 13.23
C THR A 84 -22.65 0.18 13.36
N ASN A 85 -22.03 -0.97 13.10
CA ASN A 85 -20.57 -1.16 13.17
C ASN A 85 -19.88 -0.71 11.88
N THR A 86 -20.55 -0.91 10.75
CA THR A 86 -20.14 -0.40 9.45
C THR A 86 -21.28 0.43 8.89
N SER A 87 -21.07 1.74 8.75
CA SER A 87 -22.09 2.67 8.29
C SER A 87 -21.55 3.62 7.24
N LEU A 88 -22.44 4.12 6.39
CA LEU A 88 -22.11 5.04 5.32
C LEU A 88 -23.15 6.15 5.29
N ALA A 89 -22.71 7.40 5.32
CA ALA A 89 -23.57 8.56 5.43
C ALA A 89 -23.14 9.68 4.49
N TYR A 90 -24.10 10.22 3.75
CA TYR A 90 -23.94 11.51 3.10
C TYR A 90 -24.39 12.63 4.05
N ARG A 91 -23.64 13.71 4.11
CA ARG A 91 -23.99 14.90 4.89
C ARG A 91 -23.80 16.16 4.06
N LYS A 92 -24.76 17.07 4.14
CA LYS A 92 -24.65 18.43 3.64
C LYS A 92 -24.56 19.42 4.78
N TYR A 93 -23.73 20.42 4.60
CA TYR A 93 -23.49 21.47 5.58
C TYR A 93 -23.92 22.84 5.04
N ASN A 94 -24.18 23.78 5.95
CA ASN A 94 -24.52 25.17 5.59
C ASN A 94 -23.29 26.01 5.15
N GLY A 95 -22.11 25.41 5.11
CA GLY A 95 -20.85 26.06 4.78
C GLY A 95 -19.80 25.03 4.40
N ARG A 96 -18.61 25.53 4.03
CA ARG A 96 -17.48 24.70 3.61
C ARG A 96 -17.09 23.71 4.70
N VAL A 97 -16.92 22.45 4.31
CA VAL A 97 -16.53 21.35 5.21
C VAL A 97 -15.03 21.13 5.12
N GLU A 98 -14.40 20.93 6.27
CA GLU A 98 -12.97 20.62 6.39
C GLU A 98 -12.77 19.39 7.29
N ASN A 99 -11.54 18.88 7.39
CA ASN A 99 -11.21 17.72 8.24
C ASN A 99 -11.74 17.89 9.67
N THR A 100 -11.57 19.08 10.24
CA THR A 100 -12.04 19.41 11.59
C THR A 100 -13.56 19.37 11.72
N SER A 101 -14.32 19.56 10.64
CA SER A 101 -15.77 19.42 10.64
C SER A 101 -16.24 17.97 10.85
N ILE A 102 -15.36 16.99 10.57
CA ILE A 102 -15.66 15.55 10.68
C ILE A 102 -14.98 14.94 11.91
N CYS A 103 -13.74 15.31 12.18
CA CYS A 103 -12.83 14.54 13.04
C CYS A 103 -12.64 15.10 14.45
N THR A 104 -13.36 16.15 14.86
CA THR A 104 -13.28 16.69 16.23
C THR A 104 -14.50 16.31 17.05
N PHE A 105 -14.27 15.95 18.30
CA PHE A 105 -15.31 15.71 19.29
C PHE A 105 -15.18 16.70 20.47
N PRO A 106 -16.24 17.44 20.85
CA PRO A 106 -17.54 17.51 20.17
C PRO A 106 -17.44 18.16 18.78
N SER A 107 -18.41 17.86 17.90
CA SER A 107 -18.46 18.45 16.56
C SER A 107 -18.53 19.99 16.65
N PRO A 108 -17.86 20.73 15.74
CA PRO A 108 -17.87 22.18 15.78
C PRO A 108 -19.28 22.72 15.48
N SER A 109 -19.59 23.90 16.00
CA SER A 109 -20.88 24.56 15.74
C SER A 109 -21.01 25.12 14.32
N VAL A 110 -19.87 25.32 13.63
CA VAL A 110 -19.81 25.83 12.26
C VAL A 110 -18.75 25.01 11.46
N PRO A 111 -19.08 24.53 10.24
CA PRO A 111 -20.41 24.57 9.64
C PRO A 111 -21.39 23.59 10.32
N THR A 112 -22.69 23.85 10.23
CA THR A 112 -23.75 23.01 10.79
C THR A 112 -24.30 22.06 9.74
N VAL A 113 -24.60 20.81 10.12
CA VAL A 113 -25.27 19.83 9.26
C VAL A 113 -26.69 20.32 8.97
N VAL A 114 -27.06 20.39 7.69
CA VAL A 114 -28.41 20.77 7.23
C VAL A 114 -29.18 19.59 6.64
N GLU A 115 -28.47 18.54 6.23
CA GLU A 115 -29.04 17.31 5.68
C GLU A 115 -28.11 16.15 6.01
N GLU A 116 -28.67 15.01 6.40
CA GLU A 116 -27.96 13.77 6.61
C GLU A 116 -28.79 12.62 6.04
N ILE A 117 -28.20 11.85 5.13
CA ILE A 117 -28.83 10.69 4.52
C ILE A 117 -27.94 9.47 4.79
N GLN A 118 -28.45 8.54 5.58
CA GLN A 118 -27.78 7.29 5.91
C GLN A 118 -28.06 6.24 4.83
N ALA A 119 -27.06 5.42 4.52
CA ALA A 119 -27.26 4.22 3.73
C ALA A 119 -28.11 3.21 4.52
N SER A 120 -29.11 2.62 3.87
CA SER A 120 -29.86 1.49 4.40
C SER A 120 -28.94 0.29 4.60
N PRO A 121 -29.17 -0.54 5.63
CA PRO A 121 -28.45 -1.79 5.80
C PRO A 121 -28.58 -2.75 4.60
N GLY A 122 -27.58 -3.62 4.42
CA GLY A 122 -27.57 -4.67 3.38
C GLY A 122 -26.69 -4.36 2.17
N ALA A 123 -26.06 -3.20 2.13
CA ALA A 123 -25.01 -2.89 1.16
C ALA A 123 -23.69 -3.60 1.54
N THR A 124 -22.73 -3.67 0.62
CA THR A 124 -21.41 -4.27 0.89
C THR A 124 -20.29 -3.26 0.71
N LEU A 125 -19.45 -3.10 1.72
CA LEU A 125 -18.14 -2.47 1.64
C LEU A 125 -17.12 -3.50 1.18
N ARG A 126 -16.66 -3.39 -0.07
CA ARG A 126 -15.50 -4.11 -0.58
C ARG A 126 -14.25 -3.27 -0.36
N THR A 127 -13.29 -3.81 0.36
CA THR A 127 -11.98 -3.21 0.58
C THR A 127 -10.90 -4.05 -0.07
N GLN A 128 -10.05 -3.43 -0.89
CA GLN A 128 -8.91 -4.08 -1.53
C GLN A 128 -7.60 -3.44 -1.07
N ARG A 129 -6.57 -4.25 -0.82
CA ARG A 129 -5.21 -3.74 -0.64
C ARG A 129 -4.60 -3.41 -1.98
N MET A 130 -3.95 -2.25 -2.04
CA MET A 130 -3.13 -1.83 -3.15
C MET A 130 -1.77 -1.38 -2.63
N VAL A 131 -0.74 -1.57 -3.45
CA VAL A 131 0.59 -1.01 -3.20
C VAL A 131 1.00 -0.25 -4.44
N SER A 132 1.25 1.04 -4.29
CA SER A 132 1.87 1.87 -5.33
C SER A 132 3.39 1.86 -5.14
N ILE A 133 4.13 1.72 -6.24
CA ILE A 133 5.58 1.67 -6.27
C ILE A 133 6.12 2.88 -7.03
N ARG A 134 7.04 3.62 -6.40
CA ARG A 134 7.90 4.60 -7.05
C ARG A 134 9.33 4.09 -7.03
N ASN A 135 9.78 3.53 -8.14
CA ASN A 135 11.09 2.91 -8.27
C ASN A 135 12.12 3.88 -8.88
N ASN A 136 13.17 4.22 -8.13
CA ASN A 136 14.33 4.91 -8.69
C ASN A 136 15.31 3.84 -9.24
N ASP A 137 15.21 3.55 -10.53
CA ASP A 137 16.10 2.60 -11.23
C ASP A 137 17.21 3.37 -11.95
N LEU A 138 18.47 3.06 -11.62
CA LEU A 138 19.64 3.72 -12.18
C LEU A 138 20.52 2.70 -12.90
N THR A 139 21.24 3.17 -13.93
CA THR A 139 22.20 2.35 -14.68
C THR A 139 23.62 2.37 -14.08
N GLU A 140 23.85 3.19 -13.05
CA GLU A 140 25.13 3.35 -12.36
C GLU A 140 25.04 2.85 -10.91
N LEU A 141 26.15 2.32 -10.38
CA LEU A 141 26.21 1.80 -9.00
C LEU A 141 26.00 2.87 -7.94
N ILE A 142 26.41 4.11 -8.22
CA ILE A 142 26.37 5.21 -7.26
C ILE A 142 25.15 6.07 -7.56
N GLY A 143 24.30 6.29 -6.56
CA GLY A 143 23.12 7.14 -6.68
C GLY A 143 21.97 6.71 -5.77
N ASP A 144 20.81 7.33 -5.98
CA ASP A 144 19.58 7.00 -5.27
C ASP A 144 18.88 5.79 -5.90
N HIS A 145 19.14 4.60 -5.34
CA HIS A 145 18.49 3.35 -5.72
C HIS A 145 17.19 3.08 -4.94
N SER A 146 16.60 4.08 -4.30
CA SER A 146 15.46 3.84 -3.42
C SER A 146 14.18 3.39 -4.15
N VAL A 147 13.29 2.74 -3.41
CA VAL A 147 11.95 2.36 -3.84
C VAL A 147 10.95 2.86 -2.81
N GLY A 148 10.08 3.78 -3.22
CA GLY A 148 8.95 4.24 -2.42
C GLY A 148 7.78 3.27 -2.53
N LEU A 149 7.23 2.86 -1.39
CA LEU A 149 6.05 2.01 -1.29
C LEU A 149 4.93 2.79 -0.59
N THR A 150 3.76 2.86 -1.21
CA THR A 150 2.55 3.42 -0.60
C THR A 150 1.48 2.35 -0.54
N TYR A 151 1.15 1.91 0.68
CA TYR A 151 0.11 0.94 0.94
C TYR A 151 -1.22 1.65 1.12
N GLN A 152 -2.23 1.17 0.40
CA GLN A 152 -3.53 1.80 0.28
C GLN A 152 -4.65 0.80 0.46
N TYR A 153 -5.75 1.25 1.05
CA TYR A 153 -7.05 0.60 0.91
C TYR A 153 -7.80 1.25 -0.25
N ASN A 154 -8.34 0.44 -1.15
CA ASN A 154 -9.30 0.86 -2.16
C ASN A 154 -10.70 0.39 -1.75
N PHE A 155 -11.60 1.34 -1.58
CA PHE A 155 -12.96 1.11 -1.13
C PHE A 155 -13.93 1.18 -2.31
N THR A 156 -14.77 0.16 -2.44
CA THR A 156 -15.92 0.13 -3.35
C THR A 156 -17.16 -0.28 -2.57
N ILE A 157 -18.23 0.49 -2.70
CA ILE A 157 -19.52 0.15 -2.11
C ILE A 157 -20.38 -0.54 -3.17
N LEU A 158 -21.02 -1.65 -2.82
CA LEU A 158 -21.89 -2.42 -3.70
C LEU A 158 -23.32 -2.43 -3.17
N ASN A 159 -24.29 -2.32 -4.07
CA ASN A 159 -25.73 -2.40 -3.80
C ASN A 159 -26.21 -1.45 -2.69
N VAL A 160 -25.71 -0.21 -2.68
CA VAL A 160 -26.09 0.78 -1.67
C VAL A 160 -27.43 1.42 -2.01
N ASN A 161 -28.23 1.66 -0.98
CA ASN A 161 -29.45 2.44 -1.04
C ASN A 161 -29.40 3.54 0.01
N PHE A 162 -29.56 4.80 -0.40
CA PHE A 162 -29.78 5.92 0.50
C PHE A 162 -31.27 6.24 0.51
N GLN A 163 -31.85 6.34 1.70
CA GLN A 163 -33.28 6.60 1.87
C GLN A 163 -33.50 7.91 2.61
N ASP A 164 -34.22 8.84 1.96
CA ASP A 164 -34.65 10.11 2.55
C ASP A 164 -36.16 10.30 2.32
N GLY A 165 -36.94 10.03 3.37
CA GLY A 165 -38.40 9.96 3.27
C GLY A 165 -38.86 8.91 2.25
N GLU A 166 -39.57 9.37 1.22
CA GLU A 166 -40.03 8.54 0.10
C GLU A 166 -38.99 8.41 -1.02
N THR A 167 -37.90 9.19 -0.97
CA THR A 167 -36.84 9.19 -1.99
C THR A 167 -35.84 8.06 -1.71
N SER A 168 -35.48 7.33 -2.76
CA SER A 168 -34.49 6.25 -2.72
C SER A 168 -33.44 6.47 -3.81
N ILE A 169 -32.17 6.56 -3.41
CA ILE A 169 -31.02 6.72 -4.31
C ILE A 169 -30.18 5.45 -4.24
N LYS A 170 -30.09 4.71 -5.34
CA LYS A 170 -29.44 3.40 -5.38
C LYS A 170 -28.23 3.39 -6.29
N TYR A 171 -27.18 2.72 -5.86
CA TYR A 171 -26.02 2.42 -6.69
C TYR A 171 -25.66 0.93 -6.57
N ASP A 172 -25.67 0.22 -7.69
CA ASP A 172 -25.20 -1.17 -7.75
C ASP A 172 -23.70 -1.26 -7.44
N ARG A 173 -22.94 -0.27 -7.92
CA ARG A 173 -21.51 -0.14 -7.67
C ARG A 173 -21.11 1.33 -7.60
N MET A 174 -20.52 1.72 -6.48
CA MET A 174 -20.05 3.06 -6.20
C MET A 174 -18.59 3.02 -5.74
N PRO A 175 -17.62 3.40 -6.60
CA PRO A 175 -16.24 3.60 -6.18
C PRO A 175 -16.18 4.68 -5.09
N PHE A 176 -15.68 4.32 -3.91
CA PHE A 176 -15.58 5.26 -2.80
C PHE A 176 -14.22 5.96 -2.83
N GLY A 177 -13.12 5.25 -3.10
CA GLY A 177 -11.81 5.86 -3.31
C GLY A 177 -10.69 5.15 -2.57
N THR A 178 -9.54 5.80 -2.42
CA THR A 178 -8.34 5.21 -1.81
C THR A 178 -7.87 5.96 -0.58
N ASN A 179 -7.54 5.24 0.49
CA ASN A 179 -6.88 5.77 1.67
C ASN A 179 -5.47 5.20 1.80
N ASN A 180 -4.48 6.06 2.02
CA ASN A 180 -3.10 5.64 2.32
C ASN A 180 -3.02 5.33 3.81
N TYR A 181 -2.74 4.08 4.17
CA TYR A 181 -2.64 3.67 5.58
C TYR A 181 -1.20 3.46 6.04
N ARG A 182 -0.26 3.30 5.10
CA ARG A 182 1.16 3.13 5.41
C ARG A 182 2.01 3.54 4.22
N SER A 183 3.17 4.13 4.49
CA SER A 183 4.22 4.34 3.49
C SER A 183 5.53 3.78 4.00
N ASN A 184 6.37 3.32 3.08
CA ASN A 184 7.69 2.81 3.39
C ASN A 184 8.68 3.17 2.27
N THR A 185 9.97 3.10 2.56
CA THR A 185 11.04 3.33 1.57
C THR A 185 12.11 2.26 1.74
N LEU A 186 12.38 1.54 0.66
CA LEU A 186 13.55 0.66 0.54
C LEU A 186 14.71 1.54 0.06
N ALA A 187 15.77 1.72 0.84
CA ALA A 187 16.81 2.71 0.58
C ALA A 187 17.93 2.18 -0.32
N PHE A 188 18.26 0.88 -0.24
CA PHE A 188 19.33 0.24 -1.01
C PHE A 188 20.72 0.87 -0.82
N LYS A 189 21.06 1.30 0.41
CA LYS A 189 22.35 1.97 0.73
C LYS A 189 23.50 1.00 1.05
N PHE A 190 23.78 0.07 0.14
CA PHE A 190 24.79 -0.98 0.32
C PHE A 190 26.23 -0.59 -0.08
N LEU A 191 26.51 0.72 -0.13
CA LEU A 191 27.87 1.28 -0.25
C LEU A 191 28.30 1.93 1.08
N ASN A 192 29.61 2.07 1.25
CA ASN A 192 30.18 2.95 2.25
C ASN A 192 29.98 4.42 1.86
N ASN A 193 30.19 5.33 2.81
CA ASN A 193 30.05 6.77 2.59
C ASN A 193 31.03 7.33 1.54
N ASP A 194 32.11 6.61 1.25
CA ASP A 194 33.10 6.92 0.22
C ASP A 194 32.79 6.26 -1.14
N ASN A 195 31.58 5.72 -1.30
CA ASN A 195 31.10 4.98 -2.46
C ASN A 195 31.81 3.65 -2.74
N THR A 196 32.61 3.13 -1.81
CA THR A 196 33.17 1.77 -1.92
C THR A 196 32.16 0.70 -1.52
N LEU A 197 32.34 -0.52 -2.03
CA LEU A 197 31.53 -1.68 -1.66
C LEU A 197 31.70 -2.03 -0.17
N LYS A 198 30.60 -2.29 0.53
CA LYS A 198 30.62 -2.80 1.91
C LYS A 198 31.20 -4.20 1.98
N THR A 199 31.83 -4.54 3.11
CA THR A 199 32.24 -5.93 3.39
C THR A 199 31.01 -6.82 3.59
N ILE A 200 31.04 -8.01 2.99
CA ILE A 200 29.99 -9.03 3.15
C ILE A 200 30.47 -10.17 4.05
N ASN A 201 29.52 -10.83 4.70
CA ASN A 201 29.80 -11.93 5.63
C ASN A 201 29.10 -13.21 5.16
N ALA A 202 29.77 -14.35 5.34
CA ALA A 202 29.21 -15.66 5.02
C ALA A 202 28.42 -16.23 6.21
N CYS A 203 27.22 -16.70 5.93
CA CYS A 203 26.32 -17.42 6.83
C CYS A 203 25.98 -18.77 6.17
N GLN A 204 26.76 -19.81 6.45
CA GLN A 204 26.66 -21.10 5.75
C GLN A 204 26.81 -20.96 4.23
N THR A 205 25.71 -21.07 3.47
CA THR A 205 25.67 -20.92 2.00
C THR A 205 25.02 -19.60 1.56
N GLN A 206 24.80 -18.71 2.51
CA GLN A 206 24.28 -17.37 2.30
C GLN A 206 25.41 -16.36 2.48
N TRP A 207 25.40 -15.32 1.65
CA TRP A 207 26.26 -14.16 1.76
C TRP A 207 25.38 -12.98 2.10
N ILE A 208 25.77 -12.20 3.10
CA ILE A 208 24.92 -11.16 3.67
C ILE A 208 25.66 -9.82 3.65
N THR A 209 24.97 -8.81 3.11
CA THR A 209 25.35 -7.40 3.19
C THR A 209 24.28 -6.63 3.96
N LEU A 210 24.69 -5.67 4.79
CA LEU A 210 23.81 -4.93 5.69
C LEU A 210 23.92 -3.42 5.46
N SER A 211 22.81 -2.73 5.64
CA SER A 211 22.72 -1.27 5.62
C SER A 211 21.65 -0.80 6.62
N ASP A 212 22.09 -0.41 7.82
CA ASP A 212 21.24 0.11 8.89
C ASP A 212 20.11 -0.85 9.30
N LYS A 213 18.94 -0.76 8.65
CA LYS A 213 17.77 -1.63 8.86
C LYS A 213 17.49 -2.59 7.69
N GLU A 214 18.37 -2.63 6.71
CA GLU A 214 18.21 -3.38 5.46
C GLU A 214 19.27 -4.46 5.33
N ALA A 215 18.89 -5.60 4.78
CA ALA A 215 19.79 -6.69 4.46
C ALA A 215 19.51 -7.20 3.05
N MET A 216 20.58 -7.51 2.32
CA MET A 216 20.50 -8.36 1.13
C MET A 216 21.27 -9.65 1.38
N ILE A 217 20.65 -10.76 0.98
CA ILE A 217 21.11 -12.12 1.24
C ILE A 217 21.17 -12.85 -0.09
N LEU A 218 22.35 -13.30 -0.50
CA LEU A 218 22.56 -14.07 -1.71
C LEU A 218 22.88 -15.52 -1.38
N GLN A 219 22.18 -16.44 -2.04
CA GLN A 219 22.49 -17.87 -1.96
C GLN A 219 23.62 -18.22 -2.95
N LEU A 220 24.83 -18.49 -2.43
CA LEU A 220 26.02 -18.86 -3.20
C LEU A 220 26.84 -19.92 -2.46
N ALA A 221 27.23 -20.98 -3.17
CA ALA A 221 28.15 -21.98 -2.65
C ALA A 221 29.60 -21.45 -2.69
N ALA A 222 30.48 -21.98 -1.85
CA ALA A 222 31.90 -21.62 -1.88
C ALA A 222 32.55 -21.90 -3.25
N SER A 223 32.09 -22.92 -3.98
CA SER A 223 32.53 -23.25 -5.34
C SER A 223 32.02 -22.28 -6.42
N ASP A 224 31.09 -21.39 -6.09
CA ASP A 224 30.63 -20.36 -7.03
C ASP A 224 31.67 -19.23 -7.19
N PHE A 225 32.64 -19.07 -6.26
CA PHE A 225 33.69 -18.05 -6.36
C PHE A 225 34.85 -18.49 -7.26
N PRO A 226 35.33 -17.62 -8.18
CA PRO A 226 36.51 -17.90 -9.00
C PRO A 226 37.77 -18.11 -8.16
N THR A 227 38.63 -19.03 -8.58
CA THR A 227 39.97 -19.24 -7.99
C THR A 227 41.08 -18.49 -8.72
N GLU A 228 40.72 -17.68 -9.71
CA GLU A 228 41.62 -16.90 -10.55
C GLU A 228 41.02 -15.51 -10.79
N GLU A 229 41.86 -14.54 -11.17
CA GLU A 229 41.42 -13.20 -11.54
C GLU A 229 40.50 -13.22 -12.79
N GLY A 230 39.44 -12.43 -12.75
CA GLY A 230 38.48 -12.32 -13.84
C GLY A 230 37.04 -12.08 -13.37
N GLU A 231 36.16 -11.96 -14.35
CA GLU A 231 34.73 -11.80 -14.13
C GLU A 231 34.00 -13.15 -14.30
N LYS A 232 33.09 -13.44 -13.38
CA LYS A 232 32.14 -14.55 -13.49
C LYS A 232 30.72 -14.03 -13.30
N VAL A 233 29.85 -14.40 -14.23
CA VAL A 233 28.42 -14.08 -14.19
C VAL A 233 27.63 -15.35 -13.87
N ILE A 234 26.75 -15.28 -12.89
CA ILE A 234 25.88 -16.37 -12.45
C ILE A 234 24.44 -15.86 -12.48
N PRO A 235 23.49 -16.53 -13.14
CA PRO A 235 22.09 -16.12 -13.08
C PRO A 235 21.52 -16.35 -11.69
N LEU A 236 20.66 -15.43 -11.24
CA LEU A 236 19.71 -15.70 -10.15
C LEU A 236 18.76 -16.82 -10.60
N SER A 237 18.28 -17.62 -9.64
CA SER A 237 17.34 -18.72 -9.89
C SER A 237 16.63 -19.12 -8.59
N ASP A 238 15.71 -20.08 -8.67
CA ASP A 238 15.04 -20.63 -7.47
C ASP A 238 16.02 -21.31 -6.49
N THR A 239 17.17 -21.78 -6.98
CA THR A 239 18.24 -22.37 -6.15
C THR A 239 19.33 -21.38 -5.75
N ARG A 240 19.37 -20.20 -6.39
CA ARG A 240 20.26 -19.08 -6.06
C ARG A 240 19.47 -17.77 -5.97
N PRO A 241 18.48 -17.67 -5.05
CA PRO A 241 17.72 -16.45 -4.92
C PRO A 241 18.56 -15.34 -4.28
N LEU A 242 18.20 -14.11 -4.61
CA LEU A 242 18.49 -12.93 -3.82
C LEU A 242 17.29 -12.64 -2.93
N VAL A 243 17.52 -12.39 -1.65
CA VAL A 243 16.48 -11.93 -0.72
C VAL A 243 16.85 -10.56 -0.19
N TYR A 244 15.91 -9.63 -0.22
CA TYR A 244 15.99 -8.33 0.42
C TYR A 244 15.03 -8.29 1.61
N ARG A 245 15.55 -7.88 2.78
CA ARG A 245 14.77 -7.71 4.01
C ARG A 245 14.95 -6.30 4.54
N GLN A 246 13.88 -5.75 5.10
CA GLN A 246 13.93 -4.53 5.90
C GLN A 246 13.23 -4.77 7.24
N TYR A 247 13.84 -4.28 8.32
CA TYR A 247 13.32 -4.41 9.68
C TYR A 247 12.80 -3.05 10.20
N ALA A 248 11.93 -3.09 11.20
CA ALA A 248 11.31 -1.89 11.75
C ALA A 248 12.32 -0.97 12.47
N ARG A 249 13.35 -1.55 13.11
CA ARG A 249 14.41 -0.82 13.80
C ARG A 249 15.66 -0.62 12.94
N ALA A 250 16.40 0.43 13.25
CA ALA A 250 17.77 0.69 12.81
C ALA A 250 18.79 -0.25 13.49
N GLY A 251 19.99 -0.32 12.92
CA GLY A 251 21.14 -0.99 13.52
C GLY A 251 21.03 -2.51 13.67
N ILE A 252 20.43 -3.21 12.70
CA ILE A 252 20.46 -4.68 12.67
C ILE A 252 21.90 -5.18 12.49
N ASN A 253 22.21 -6.34 13.06
CA ASN A 253 23.53 -6.96 12.92
C ASN A 253 23.49 -8.30 12.16
N PHE A 254 24.68 -8.79 11.81
CA PHE A 254 24.85 -9.99 11.00
C PHE A 254 24.24 -11.23 11.64
N THR A 255 24.50 -11.48 12.93
CA THR A 255 23.98 -12.66 13.64
C THR A 255 22.46 -12.69 13.61
N GLU A 256 21.82 -11.54 13.85
CA GLU A 256 20.37 -11.43 13.85
C GLU A 256 19.75 -11.80 12.50
N VAL A 257 20.36 -11.37 11.40
CA VAL A 257 19.87 -11.67 10.04
C VAL A 257 20.23 -13.09 9.61
N CYS A 258 21.40 -13.58 9.98
CA CYS A 258 21.89 -14.93 9.65
C CYS A 258 21.06 -16.03 10.34
N GLU A 259 20.64 -15.80 11.59
CA GLU A 259 19.95 -16.82 12.39
C GLU A 259 18.43 -16.79 12.25
N ASN A 260 17.85 -15.75 11.63
CA ASN A 260 16.39 -15.55 11.60
C ASN A 260 15.88 -15.24 10.19
N GLU A 261 14.91 -16.04 9.73
CA GLU A 261 14.28 -15.84 8.42
C GLU A 261 13.17 -14.76 8.43
N GLY A 262 12.60 -14.48 9.59
CA GLY A 262 11.47 -13.57 9.80
C GLY A 262 11.83 -12.44 10.76
N ASP A 263 10.94 -12.19 11.72
CA ASP A 263 11.16 -11.27 12.83
C ASP A 263 12.41 -11.68 13.65
N ILE A 264 13.15 -10.69 14.14
CA ILE A 264 14.26 -10.93 15.07
C ILE A 264 13.67 -11.22 16.48
N PRO A 265 14.18 -12.20 17.24
CA PRO A 265 13.68 -12.48 18.58
C PRO A 265 13.78 -11.29 19.54
N GLY A 266 12.89 -11.21 20.55
CA GLY A 266 12.95 -10.20 21.61
C GLY A 266 12.24 -8.87 21.29
N ASN A 267 11.09 -8.91 20.62
CA ASN A 267 10.32 -7.73 20.25
C ASN A 267 9.75 -6.99 21.48
N THR A 268 10.08 -5.70 21.63
CA THR A 268 9.53 -4.81 22.68
C THR A 268 9.15 -3.46 22.07
N PRO A 269 8.35 -2.61 22.74
CA PRO A 269 8.06 -1.26 22.24
C PRO A 269 9.31 -0.39 22.00
N ALA A 270 10.38 -0.60 22.77
CA ALA A 270 11.66 0.08 22.60
C ALA A 270 12.58 -0.59 21.55
N ASN A 271 12.27 -1.83 21.17
CA ASN A 271 13.08 -2.64 20.26
C ASN A 271 12.17 -3.41 19.30
N ASN A 272 11.71 -2.72 18.25
CA ASN A 272 10.78 -3.29 17.29
C ASN A 272 11.55 -4.16 16.29
N ASN A 273 11.51 -5.46 16.51
CA ASN A 273 12.29 -6.46 15.79
C ASN A 273 11.57 -7.05 14.59
N ARG A 274 10.41 -6.48 14.25
CA ARG A 274 9.54 -6.97 13.18
C ARG A 274 10.19 -6.78 11.81
N LEU A 275 10.12 -7.82 10.99
CA LEU A 275 10.37 -7.77 9.56
C LEU A 275 9.24 -6.99 8.88
N VAL A 276 9.58 -5.87 8.26
CA VAL A 276 8.58 -4.96 7.66
C VAL A 276 8.47 -5.10 6.16
N GLU A 277 9.51 -5.60 5.50
CA GLU A 277 9.55 -5.86 4.05
C GLU A 277 10.35 -7.13 3.79
N ASN A 278 9.82 -7.99 2.92
CA ASN A 278 10.49 -9.19 2.45
C ASN A 278 10.25 -9.32 0.94
N TRP A 279 11.34 -9.29 0.18
CA TRP A 279 11.34 -9.32 -1.28
C TRP A 279 12.35 -10.35 -1.74
N SER A 280 12.02 -11.12 -2.76
CA SER A 280 12.92 -12.11 -3.35
C SER A 280 13.10 -11.84 -4.85
N ALA A 281 14.23 -12.25 -5.40
CA ALA A 281 14.49 -12.21 -6.82
C ALA A 281 15.15 -13.52 -7.27
N THR A 282 14.54 -14.15 -8.28
CA THR A 282 15.06 -15.33 -8.98
C THR A 282 15.40 -15.01 -10.43
N VAL A 283 15.26 -13.73 -10.83
CA VAL A 283 15.60 -13.20 -12.16
C VAL A 283 16.60 -12.07 -11.99
N GLY A 284 17.66 -12.13 -12.80
CA GLY A 284 18.79 -11.19 -12.78
C GLY A 284 20.12 -11.94 -12.77
N GLU A 285 21.20 -11.20 -12.58
CA GLU A 285 22.57 -11.71 -12.66
C GLU A 285 23.36 -11.29 -11.42
N ILE A 286 24.12 -12.23 -10.89
CA ILE A 286 25.20 -12.02 -9.93
C ILE A 286 26.48 -11.88 -10.73
N VAL A 287 27.13 -10.71 -10.64
CA VAL A 287 28.41 -10.45 -11.31
C VAL A 287 29.50 -10.39 -10.25
N ILE A 288 30.43 -11.34 -10.32
CA ILE A 288 31.56 -11.48 -9.41
C ILE A 288 32.83 -11.07 -10.15
N ASN A 289 33.40 -9.93 -9.78
CA ASN A 289 34.72 -9.51 -10.26
C ASN A 289 35.78 -9.89 -9.23
N THR A 290 36.76 -10.69 -9.65
CA THR A 290 37.80 -11.25 -8.79
C THR A 290 39.15 -10.68 -9.19
N ARG A 291 39.94 -10.24 -8.21
CA ARG A 291 41.32 -9.75 -8.41
C ARG A 291 42.22 -10.12 -7.24
N TRP A 292 43.53 -10.14 -7.45
CA TRP A 292 44.50 -10.27 -6.36
C TRP A 292 44.58 -8.99 -5.51
N THR A 293 44.66 -9.13 -4.18
CA THR A 293 44.99 -8.04 -3.28
C THR A 293 46.44 -7.58 -3.49
N ARG A 294 46.75 -6.36 -3.05
CA ARG A 294 48.10 -5.79 -3.07
C ARG A 294 48.48 -5.38 -1.65
N PRO A 295 48.71 -6.35 -0.76
CA PRO A 295 49.04 -6.04 0.62
C PRO A 295 50.40 -5.33 0.70
N ALA A 296 50.63 -4.58 1.78
CA ALA A 296 51.91 -3.95 2.05
C ALA A 296 52.79 -4.89 2.89
N GLY A 297 54.10 -4.91 2.63
CA GLY A 297 55.04 -5.78 3.35
C GLY A 297 55.05 -7.21 2.82
N ASP A 298 55.29 -8.18 3.71
CA ASP A 298 55.51 -9.60 3.38
C ASP A 298 54.24 -10.45 3.44
N GLU A 299 53.05 -9.85 3.43
CA GLU A 299 51.79 -10.60 3.39
C GLU A 299 51.54 -11.18 2.00
N GLU A 300 51.07 -12.44 1.95
CA GLU A 300 50.73 -13.10 0.69
C GLU A 300 49.48 -12.46 0.04
N PRO A 301 49.49 -12.20 -1.28
CA PRO A 301 48.31 -11.79 -2.02
C PRO A 301 47.17 -12.81 -1.87
N LYS A 302 45.95 -12.32 -1.70
CA LYS A 302 44.72 -13.10 -1.59
C LYS A 302 43.74 -12.71 -2.68
N LEU A 303 42.80 -13.59 -3.01
CA LEU A 303 41.73 -13.23 -3.94
C LEU A 303 40.71 -12.33 -3.23
N ARG A 304 40.36 -11.21 -3.88
CA ARG A 304 39.30 -10.32 -3.45
C ARG A 304 38.18 -10.36 -4.46
N HIS A 305 36.97 -10.61 -3.98
CA HIS A 305 35.76 -10.66 -4.79
C HIS A 305 34.91 -9.42 -4.56
N GLU A 306 34.45 -8.82 -5.64
CA GLU A 306 33.47 -7.73 -5.68
C GLU A 306 32.20 -8.26 -6.32
N ILE A 307 31.08 -8.17 -5.62
CA ILE A 307 29.78 -8.63 -6.10
C ILE A 307 28.89 -7.43 -6.41
N THR A 308 28.37 -7.42 -7.62
CA THR A 308 27.29 -6.54 -8.06
C THR A 308 26.15 -7.35 -8.63
N LEU A 309 24.96 -6.78 -8.61
CA LEU A 309 23.76 -7.40 -9.15
C LEU A 309 23.31 -6.65 -10.38
N LYS A 310 22.87 -7.35 -11.44
CA LYS A 310 22.35 -6.72 -12.66
C LYS A 310 20.98 -7.26 -13.03
N ASN A 311 20.14 -6.39 -13.59
CA ASN A 311 18.81 -6.71 -14.13
C ASN A 311 17.93 -7.53 -13.17
N VAL A 312 17.96 -7.17 -11.89
CA VAL A 312 17.26 -7.89 -10.83
C VAL A 312 15.79 -7.54 -10.84
N VAL A 313 14.91 -8.54 -10.78
CA VAL A 313 13.47 -8.33 -10.59
C VAL A 313 13.07 -8.83 -9.21
N PHE A 314 12.80 -7.89 -8.30
CA PHE A 314 12.28 -8.21 -6.98
C PHE A 314 10.78 -8.45 -7.04
N MET A 315 10.31 -9.44 -6.29
CA MET A 315 8.92 -9.80 -6.07
C MET A 315 8.63 -9.80 -4.57
N LYS A 316 7.49 -9.23 -4.16
CA LYS A 316 7.11 -9.18 -2.75
C LYS A 316 6.57 -10.54 -2.30
N ALA A 317 7.07 -11.08 -1.20
CA ALA A 317 6.75 -12.43 -0.74
C ALA A 317 5.25 -12.71 -0.46
N LEU A 318 4.45 -11.66 -0.17
CA LEU A 318 3.01 -11.78 0.10
C LEU A 318 2.12 -11.37 -1.09
N TYR A 319 2.72 -10.90 -2.18
CA TYR A 319 2.02 -10.37 -3.35
C TYR A 319 2.76 -10.80 -4.61
N ASP A 320 2.42 -11.99 -5.12
CA ASP A 320 3.11 -12.64 -6.25
C ASP A 320 3.16 -11.79 -7.54
N ASN A 321 2.31 -10.78 -7.65
CA ASN A 321 2.27 -9.86 -8.80
C ASN A 321 2.93 -8.50 -8.54
N LEU A 322 3.40 -8.22 -7.31
CA LEU A 322 4.01 -6.94 -6.98
C LEU A 322 5.52 -7.03 -7.15
N THR A 323 6.02 -6.38 -8.21
CA THR A 323 7.43 -6.44 -8.58
C THR A 323 8.04 -5.07 -8.84
N PHE A 324 9.36 -4.98 -8.74
CA PHE A 324 10.14 -3.85 -9.28
C PHE A 324 11.49 -4.32 -9.82
N HIS A 325 11.98 -3.61 -10.84
CA HIS A 325 13.25 -3.91 -11.52
C HIS A 325 14.38 -3.03 -10.99
N LYS A 326 15.60 -3.58 -10.93
CA LYS A 326 16.84 -2.85 -10.69
C LYS A 326 17.87 -3.23 -11.74
N THR A 327 18.27 -2.25 -12.54
CA THR A 327 19.28 -2.43 -13.60
C THR A 327 20.62 -2.80 -13.00
N ILE A 328 21.03 -2.15 -11.91
CA ILE A 328 22.25 -2.48 -11.19
C ILE A 328 22.11 -2.19 -9.70
N LEU A 329 22.70 -3.03 -8.84
CA LEU A 329 22.83 -2.78 -7.40
C LEU A 329 24.21 -3.17 -6.88
N PRO A 330 24.77 -2.41 -5.91
CA PRO A 330 25.92 -2.86 -5.14
C PRO A 330 25.49 -3.95 -4.16
N PHE A 331 26.28 -5.03 -4.06
CA PHE A 331 26.07 -6.04 -3.02
C PHE A 331 27.17 -5.94 -1.95
N GLY A 332 28.43 -6.12 -2.36
CA GLY A 332 29.56 -5.90 -1.48
C GLY A 332 30.82 -6.67 -1.89
N THR A 333 31.76 -6.84 -0.96
CA THR A 333 33.08 -7.42 -1.22
C THR A 333 33.58 -8.25 -0.06
N PHE A 334 34.43 -9.25 -0.33
CA PHE A 334 35.19 -9.97 0.70
C PHE A 334 36.55 -10.41 0.12
N VAL A 335 37.47 -10.74 1.02
CA VAL A 335 38.76 -11.36 0.69
C VAL A 335 38.66 -12.82 1.06
N GLN A 336 38.90 -13.72 0.10
CA GLN A 336 38.96 -15.15 0.33
C GLN A 336 40.22 -15.47 1.15
N GLU A 337 40.08 -16.25 2.21
CA GLU A 337 41.18 -16.57 3.13
C GLU A 337 42.29 -17.42 2.52
#